data_AF-A0A2H0CQK8-F1
#
_entry.id   AF-A0A2H0CQK8-F1
#
_cell.length_a   1.000
_cell.length_b   1.000
_cell.length_c   1.000
_cell.angle_alpha   90.00
_cell.angle_beta   90.00
_cell.angle_gamma   90.00
#
_symmetry.space_group_name_H-M   'P 1'
#
loop_
_entity.id
_entity.type
_entity.pdbx_description
1 polymer ?
#
loop_
_entity_poly.entity_id
_entity_poly.type
_entity_poly.pdbx_seq_one_letter_code
_entity_poly.pdbx_strand_id
1 'polypeptide(L)'
;MDTSKITTFIFCALLLCPLTTWAKDKSETIQAEKKIYTVIEFESTFMNKKQEKVMDTLGEPDARWEMNGKEVWTYHKIIKDKEKLWDQNIMFDFGRVNHMWGTPPPSVIPAQAGMT
;
A
#
# COMPACT_ATOMS: atom_id res chain seq x y z
N MET A 1 -36.57 -28.38 39.27
CA MET A 1 -35.44 -27.45 39.08
C MET A 1 -34.32 -27.97 39.95
N ASP A 2 -33.37 -28.68 39.34
CA ASP A 2 -32.18 -29.19 40.02
C ASP A 2 -30.95 -28.50 39.45
N THR A 3 -30.45 -27.55 40.23
CA THR A 3 -29.33 -26.63 39.95
C THR A 3 -27.98 -27.34 40.00
N SER A 4 -27.88 -28.55 39.45
CA SER A 4 -26.66 -29.36 39.54
C SER A 4 -26.19 -29.96 38.21
N LYS A 5 -26.93 -29.73 37.11
CA LYS A 5 -26.60 -30.28 35.77
C LYS A 5 -26.04 -29.27 34.77
N ILE A 6 -26.08 -27.97 35.09
CA ILE A 6 -25.65 -26.91 34.16
C ILE A 6 -24.14 -26.63 34.31
N THR A 7 -23.56 -26.91 35.48
CA THR A 7 -22.19 -26.50 35.82
C THR A 7 -21.10 -27.39 35.21
N THR A 8 -21.41 -28.63 34.81
CA THR A 8 -20.41 -29.57 34.27
C THR A 8 -20.16 -29.38 32.77
N PHE A 9 -21.10 -28.77 32.03
CA PHE A 9 -20.97 -28.64 30.57
C PHE A 9 -20.04 -27.50 30.12
N ILE A 10 -19.76 -26.53 31.00
CA ILE A 10 -18.93 -25.37 30.66
C ILE A 10 -17.43 -25.69 30.79
N PHE A 11 -17.06 -26.72 31.55
CA PHE A 11 -15.65 -26.99 31.87
C PHE A 11 -14.90 -27.81 30.80
N CYS A 12 -15.59 -28.53 29.91
CA CYS A 12 -14.95 -29.37 28.89
C CYS A 12 -14.72 -28.67 27.53
N ALA A 13 -15.34 -27.51 27.27
CA ALA A 13 -15.15 -26.78 26.01
C ALA A 13 -13.87 -25.91 25.98
N LEU A 14 -13.27 -25.63 27.14
CA LEU A 14 -12.10 -24.75 27.26
C LEU A 14 -10.74 -25.44 27.07
N LEU A 15 -10.71 -26.79 26.99
CA LEU A 15 -9.47 -27.57 26.96
C LEU A 15 -9.08 -28.13 25.56
N LEU A 16 -9.89 -27.87 24.53
CA LEU A 16 -9.62 -28.33 23.15
C LEU A 16 -9.24 -27.22 22.17
N CYS A 17 -9.11 -25.98 22.62
CA CYS A 17 -8.41 -24.97 21.86
C CYS A 17 -6.93 -25.02 22.29
N PRO A 18 -6.01 -25.61 21.51
CA PRO A 18 -4.68 -25.06 21.50
C PRO A 18 -4.87 -23.63 20.99
N LEU A 19 -4.95 -22.67 21.92
CA LEU A 19 -4.49 -21.33 21.64
C LEU A 19 -3.04 -21.52 21.21
N THR A 20 -2.84 -21.71 19.91
CA THR A 20 -1.62 -21.30 19.25
C THR A 20 -1.58 -19.80 19.49
N THR A 21 -0.98 -19.44 20.62
CA THR A 21 -0.37 -18.15 20.83
C THR A 21 0.69 -18.04 19.75
N TRP A 22 0.26 -17.67 18.54
CA TRP A 22 1.13 -17.06 17.58
C TRP A 22 1.75 -15.90 18.34
N ALA A 23 3.04 -16.04 18.58
CA ALA A 23 3.82 -15.03 19.25
C ALA A 23 3.43 -13.69 18.63
N LYS A 24 2.82 -12.85 19.47
CA LYS A 24 2.67 -11.43 19.23
C LYS A 24 4.08 -10.87 19.32
N ASP A 25 4.89 -11.18 18.31
CA ASP A 25 6.10 -10.45 18.05
C ASP A 25 5.61 -9.10 17.56
N LYS A 26 5.52 -8.18 18.54
CA LYS A 26 5.78 -6.75 18.43
C LYS A 26 5.37 -6.24 17.03
N SER A 27 4.18 -5.67 16.84
CA SER A 27 3.92 -4.26 17.17
C SER A 27 5.18 -3.36 17.22
N GLU A 28 6.16 -3.62 16.36
CA GLU A 28 6.99 -2.58 15.80
C GLU A 28 6.21 -2.10 14.60
N THR A 29 5.43 -1.05 14.84
CA THR A 29 4.93 -0.12 13.83
C THR A 29 6.14 0.57 13.19
N ILE A 30 7.04 -0.19 12.56
CA ILE A 30 7.93 0.31 11.54
C ILE A 30 6.99 0.39 10.35
N GLN A 31 6.39 1.57 10.13
CA GLN A 31 6.05 1.94 8.76
C GLN A 31 7.34 1.69 7.99
N ALA A 32 7.41 0.58 7.24
CA ALA A 32 8.53 0.30 6.38
C ALA A 32 8.71 1.56 5.54
N GLU A 33 9.80 2.27 5.78
CA GLU A 33 10.02 3.58 5.20
C GLU A 33 9.95 3.39 3.68
N LYS A 34 8.89 3.93 3.07
CA LYS A 34 8.57 3.68 1.66
C LYS A 34 9.76 4.17 0.84
N LYS A 35 10.45 3.27 0.15
CA LYS A 35 11.62 3.62 -0.65
C LYS A 35 11.25 4.73 -1.62
N ILE A 36 12.08 5.78 -1.66
CA ILE A 36 11.96 6.86 -2.63
C ILE A 36 12.87 6.54 -3.80
N TYR A 37 12.32 6.57 -5.00
CA TYR A 37 13.00 6.24 -6.25
C TYR A 37 13.31 7.51 -7.05
N THR A 38 14.33 7.46 -7.89
CA THR A 38 14.40 8.40 -9.03
C THR A 38 13.49 7.93 -10.15
N VAL A 39 13.12 8.82 -11.09
CA VAL A 39 12.28 8.46 -12.25
C VAL A 39 12.88 7.27 -13.02
N ILE A 40 14.17 7.34 -13.35
CA ILE A 40 14.88 6.31 -14.11
C ILE A 40 14.96 4.98 -13.34
N GLU A 41 15.24 5.05 -12.04
CA GLU A 41 15.29 3.85 -11.19
C GLU A 41 13.92 3.18 -11.12
N PHE A 42 12.85 3.96 -10.98
CA PHE A 42 11.50 3.43 -10.91
C PHE A 42 11.11 2.74 -12.22
N GLU A 43 11.29 3.44 -13.36
CA GLU A 43 10.94 2.90 -14.67
C GLU A 43 11.73 1.63 -14.99
N SER A 44 13.04 1.63 -14.77
CA SER A 44 13.89 0.44 -15.01
C SER A 44 13.56 -0.74 -14.09
N THR A 45 13.10 -0.47 -12.87
CA THR A 45 12.72 -1.52 -11.92
C THR A 45 11.38 -2.15 -12.28
N PHE A 46 10.38 -1.35 -12.64
CA PHE A 46 8.99 -1.81 -12.70
C PHE A 46 8.43 -1.99 -14.11
N MET A 47 9.05 -1.45 -15.15
CA MET A 47 8.53 -1.61 -16.52
C MET A 47 8.41 -3.09 -16.91
N ASN A 48 7.27 -3.46 -17.48
CA ASN A 48 6.92 -4.83 -17.88
C ASN A 48 6.94 -5.87 -16.74
N LYS A 49 7.02 -5.45 -15.47
CA LYS A 49 6.89 -6.37 -14.33
C LYS A 49 5.44 -6.82 -14.16
N LYS A 50 5.26 -8.02 -13.62
CA LYS A 50 3.94 -8.53 -13.23
C LYS A 50 3.39 -7.71 -12.06
N GLN A 51 2.08 -7.54 -12.03
CA GLN A 51 1.35 -6.87 -10.96
C GLN A 51 1.67 -7.44 -9.57
N GLU A 52 1.77 -8.76 -9.44
CA GLU A 52 2.21 -9.45 -8.22
C GLU A 52 3.56 -8.95 -7.72
N LYS A 53 4.54 -8.78 -8.63
CA LYS A 53 5.88 -8.30 -8.27
C LYS A 53 5.90 -6.83 -7.86
N VAL A 54 5.00 -6.03 -8.44
CA VAL A 54 4.80 -4.64 -8.01
C VAL A 54 4.24 -4.62 -6.58
N MET A 55 3.19 -5.43 -6.30
CA MET A 55 2.61 -5.55 -4.97
C MET A 55 3.61 -6.05 -3.92
N ASP A 56 4.40 -7.08 -4.25
CA ASP A 56 5.45 -7.60 -3.37
C ASP A 56 6.49 -6.54 -2.98
N THR A 57 6.78 -5.59 -3.89
CA THR A 57 7.87 -4.62 -3.73
C THR A 57 7.38 -3.29 -3.13
N LEU A 58 6.25 -2.78 -3.61
CA LEU A 58 5.73 -1.46 -3.23
C LEU A 58 4.62 -1.55 -2.16
N GLY A 59 4.06 -2.74 -1.93
CA GLY A 59 2.88 -2.92 -1.10
C GLY A 59 1.60 -2.41 -1.77
N GLU A 60 0.57 -2.20 -0.96
CA GLU A 60 -0.72 -1.70 -1.42
C GLU A 60 -0.59 -0.28 -2.00
N PRO A 61 -1.25 0.02 -3.14
CA PRO A 61 -1.29 1.37 -3.68
C PRO A 61 -2.15 2.29 -2.83
N ASP A 62 -1.83 3.58 -2.84
CA ASP A 62 -2.58 4.59 -2.13
C ASP A 62 -3.95 4.85 -2.77
N ALA A 63 -4.06 4.65 -4.10
CA ALA A 63 -5.32 4.68 -4.81
C ALA A 63 -5.33 3.69 -5.99
N ARG A 64 -6.52 3.19 -6.32
CA ARG A 64 -6.78 2.36 -7.50
C ARG A 64 -7.92 2.96 -8.30
N TRP A 65 -7.76 3.01 -9.61
CA TRP A 65 -8.76 3.53 -10.53
C TRP A 65 -8.59 2.90 -11.91
N GLU A 66 -9.50 3.21 -12.84
CA GLU A 66 -9.49 2.64 -14.17
C GLU A 66 -9.31 3.74 -15.23
N MET A 67 -8.48 3.46 -16.23
CA MET A 67 -8.29 4.31 -17.40
C MET A 67 -8.41 3.45 -18.66
N ASN A 68 -9.41 3.72 -19.50
CA ASN A 68 -9.63 2.99 -20.76
C ASN A 68 -9.73 1.47 -20.58
N GLY A 69 -10.45 1.00 -19.55
CA GLY A 69 -10.58 -0.44 -19.26
C GLY A 69 -9.35 -1.08 -18.61
N LYS A 70 -8.34 -0.28 -18.25
CA LYS A 70 -7.09 -0.75 -17.63
C LYS A 70 -6.97 -0.26 -16.20
N GLU A 71 -6.56 -1.17 -15.31
CA GLU A 71 -6.32 -0.84 -13.91
C GLU A 71 -5.09 0.07 -13.77
N VAL A 72 -5.22 1.11 -12.97
CA VAL A 72 -4.16 2.04 -12.61
C VAL A 72 -4.00 2.08 -11.09
N TRP A 73 -2.75 1.96 -10.65
CA TRP A 73 -2.35 2.11 -9.27
C TRP A 73 -1.58 3.40 -9.07
N THR A 74 -1.96 4.19 -8.08
CA THR A 74 -1.28 5.42 -7.70
C THR A 74 -0.55 5.23 -6.38
N TYR A 75 0.73 5.61 -6.37
CA TYR A 75 1.57 5.64 -5.18
C TYR A 75 1.99 7.08 -4.90
N HIS A 76 1.62 7.60 -3.74
CA HIS A 76 1.92 8.97 -3.37
C HIS A 76 3.38 9.13 -2.95
N LYS A 77 4.00 10.23 -3.39
CA LYS A 77 5.31 10.73 -2.95
C LYS A 77 6.46 9.71 -3.01
N ILE A 78 6.46 8.82 -4.00
CA ILE A 78 7.49 7.78 -4.13
C ILE A 78 8.61 8.12 -5.11
N ILE A 79 8.45 9.18 -5.90
CA ILE A 79 9.47 9.63 -6.86
C ILE A 79 10.09 10.91 -6.35
N LYS A 80 11.42 10.97 -6.33
CA LYS A 80 12.19 12.20 -6.13
C LYS A 80 12.70 12.69 -7.48
N ASP A 81 12.22 13.87 -7.88
CA ASP A 81 12.75 14.61 -9.02
C ASP A 81 12.93 16.09 -8.64
N LYS A 82 14.11 16.65 -8.97
CA LYS A 82 14.49 18.05 -8.67
C LYS A 82 14.11 18.50 -7.25
N GLU A 83 14.49 17.70 -6.27
CA GLU A 83 14.25 17.91 -4.82
C GLU A 83 12.77 17.86 -4.38
N LYS A 84 11.84 17.59 -5.29
CA LYS A 84 10.41 17.46 -5.00
C LYS A 84 10.00 15.99 -5.02
N LEU A 85 9.00 15.67 -4.20
CA LEU A 85 8.36 14.36 -4.19
C LEU A 85 7.10 14.37 -5.05
N TRP A 86 7.02 13.40 -5.94
CA TRP A 86 5.96 13.26 -6.93
C TRP A 86 5.22 11.96 -6.68
N ASP A 87 3.94 11.96 -7.03
CA ASP A 87 3.15 10.75 -7.07
C ASP A 87 3.46 9.98 -8.34
N GLN A 88 3.26 8.68 -8.33
CA GLN A 88 3.56 7.81 -9.46
C GLN A 88 2.35 6.94 -9.76
N ASN A 89 1.96 6.94 -11.03
CA ASN A 89 0.89 6.10 -11.53
C ASN A 89 1.50 4.94 -12.32
N ILE A 90 0.89 3.76 -12.18
CA ILE A 90 1.27 2.52 -12.86
C ILE A 90 0.02 1.95 -13.50
N MET A 91 -0.01 1.88 -14.83
CA MET A 91 -1.10 1.25 -15.56
C MET A 91 -0.72 -0.18 -15.95
N PHE A 92 -1.63 -1.11 -15.71
CA PHE A 92 -1.47 -2.51 -16.05
C PHE A 92 -2.19 -2.87 -17.35
N ASP A 93 -1.54 -3.71 -18.15
CA ASP A 93 -2.16 -4.38 -19.30
C ASP A 93 -1.77 -5.86 -19.25
N PHE A 94 -2.74 -6.76 -19.39
CA PHE A 94 -2.55 -8.20 -19.23
C PHE A 94 -1.76 -8.59 -17.95
N GLY A 95 -2.07 -7.93 -16.82
CA GLY A 95 -1.44 -8.18 -15.51
C GLY A 95 0.02 -7.73 -15.40
N ARG A 96 0.49 -6.88 -16.32
CA ARG A 96 1.86 -6.36 -16.34
C ARG A 96 1.88 -4.84 -16.46
N VAL A 97 2.91 -4.21 -15.91
CA VAL A 97 3.13 -2.78 -16.08
C VAL A 97 3.33 -2.46 -17.56
N ASN A 98 2.43 -1.67 -18.11
CA ASN A 98 2.43 -1.27 -19.51
C ASN A 98 2.81 0.21 -19.68
N HIS A 99 2.43 1.05 -18.71
CA HIS A 99 2.73 2.47 -18.75
C HIS A 99 2.87 3.04 -17.34
N MET A 100 3.66 4.10 -17.21
CA MET A 100 3.97 4.77 -15.94
C MET A 100 4.12 6.27 -16.18
N TRP A 101 3.60 7.10 -15.27
CA TRP A 101 3.81 8.54 -15.32
C TRP A 101 3.75 9.16 -13.92
N GLY A 102 4.63 10.13 -13.69
CA GLY A 102 4.66 10.91 -12.46
C GLY A 102 3.65 12.04 -12.48
N THR A 103 3.07 12.36 -11.33
CA THR A 103 2.26 13.56 -11.11
C THR A 103 3.02 14.49 -10.17
N PRO A 104 3.51 15.65 -10.64
CA PRO A 104 4.22 16.58 -9.79
C PRO A 104 3.27 17.14 -8.72
N PRO A 105 3.79 17.57 -7.56
CA PRO A 105 2.98 18.24 -6.56
C PRO A 105 2.41 19.54 -7.16
N PRO A 106 1.22 19.98 -6.71
CA PRO A 106 0.64 21.25 -7.15
C PRO A 106 1.66 22.37 -7.04
N SER A 107 1.82 23.16 -8.10
CA SER A 107 2.62 24.37 -8.05
C SER A 107 1.97 25.33 -7.05
N VAL A 108 2.70 25.67 -5.99
CA VAL A 108 2.35 26.83 -5.17
C VAL A 108 2.59 28.05 -6.04
N ILE A 109 1.54 28.55 -6.69
CA ILE A 109 1.59 29.85 -7.35
C ILE A 109 1.73 30.85 -6.21
N PRO A 110 2.86 31.60 -6.09
CA PRO A 110 2.90 32.69 -5.14
C PRO A 110 1.74 33.62 -5.50
N ALA A 111 0.84 33.85 -4.53
CA ALA A 111 -0.22 34.84 -4.68
C ALA A 111 0.43 36.09 -5.27
N GLN A 112 -0.04 36.53 -6.44
CA GLN A 112 0.47 37.73 -7.08
C GLN A 112 0.50 38.82 -6.01
N ALA A 113 1.71 39.23 -5.61
CA ALA A 113 1.89 40.37 -4.74
C ALA A 113 1.12 41.51 -5.41
N GLY A 114 0.11 42.02 -4.71
CA GLY A 114 -0.83 42.98 -5.25
C GLY A 114 -0.09 44.10 -5.97
N MET A 115 -0.45 44.31 -7.23
CA MET A 115 -0.22 45.60 -7.87
C MET A 115 -1.11 46.60 -7.14
N THR A 116 -0.50 47.40 -6.27
CA THR A 116 -1.02 48.70 -5.81
C THR A 116 -0.02 49.76 -6.20
#